data_AF-A0A0Q5CVR2-F1
#
_entry.id   AF-A0A0Q5CVR2-F1
#
_cell.length_a   1.000
_cell.length_b   1.000
_cell.length_c   1.000
_cell.angle_alpha   90.00
_cell.angle_beta   90.00
_cell.angle_gamma   90.00
#
_symmetry.space_group_name_H-M   'P 1'
#
loop_
_entity.id
_entity.type
_entity.pdbx_description
1 polymer ?
#
loop_
_entity_poly.entity_id
_entity_poly.type
_entity_poly.pdbx_seq_one_letter_code
_entity_poly.pdbx_strand_id
1 'polypeptide(L)'
;MRDSKLIGPQNLHPSRIFFNAEQAHGILEEASRTLTSKEVREELGVTEKVMADILGTGLIPRVENRADTRAYARIRKEDVEQFKAKIMAATTESSSGGLSTIRDVCQACGCSTTDVIALVTNAKLSSVTMVKSEAFRLNDLRVDLTEAVGLIVPARVAEWEKHNAGFIKLDDARVALQVKSLTISYLVQRGLIVVKKLTNPYTMRRQDYATLESIRAFEAEYIMLGELSKLYDTHPIVITTTMEKAGVKTSPERAGLVSRFYRRAEVDAHRIAEAVARLRK
;
A
#
# COMPACT_ATOMS: atom_id res chain seq x y z
N MET A 1 27.14 2.82 30.90
CA MET A 1 27.84 3.46 32.05
C MET A 1 27.83 2.56 33.28
N ARG A 2 26.67 2.12 33.79
CA ARG A 2 26.61 1.13 34.91
C ARG A 2 27.13 -0.25 34.51
N ASP A 3 26.76 -0.74 33.32
CA ASP A 3 27.20 -2.05 32.82
C ASP A 3 28.66 -2.08 32.36
N SER A 4 29.29 -0.91 32.23
CA SER A 4 30.62 -0.72 31.65
C SER A 4 31.75 -0.69 32.69
N LYS A 5 31.44 -0.82 34.00
CA LYS A 5 32.38 -0.69 35.14
C LYS A 5 33.20 0.61 35.18
N LEU A 6 32.77 1.66 34.48
CA LEU A 6 33.51 2.93 34.34
C LEU A 6 33.53 3.80 35.60
N ILE A 7 32.63 3.55 36.53
CA ILE A 7 32.45 4.31 37.77
C ILE A 7 32.77 3.37 38.93
N GLY A 8 33.66 3.81 39.84
CA GLY A 8 34.01 3.07 41.06
C GLY A 8 32.80 2.80 41.99
N PRO A 9 32.98 2.02 43.07
CA PRO A 9 31.88 1.60 43.95
C PRO A 9 31.06 2.80 44.48
N GLN A 10 29.74 2.72 44.29
CA GLN A 10 28.79 3.83 44.52
C GLN A 10 28.47 4.09 45.99
N ASN A 11 29.05 3.34 46.92
CA ASN A 11 28.92 3.57 48.37
C ASN A 11 29.89 4.65 48.88
N LEU A 12 30.58 5.36 47.98
CA LEU A 12 31.49 6.44 48.30
C LEU A 12 30.80 7.80 48.20
N HIS A 13 31.17 8.71 49.10
CA HIS A 13 30.76 10.11 49.06
C HIS A 13 31.01 10.71 47.65
N PRO A 14 30.15 11.60 47.11
CA PRO A 14 30.24 12.09 45.72
C PRO A 14 31.62 12.63 45.30
N SER A 15 32.38 13.20 46.24
CA SER A 15 33.75 13.68 46.02
C SER A 15 34.82 12.59 45.89
N ARG A 16 34.47 11.31 46.04
CA ARG A 16 35.34 10.13 45.94
C ARG A 16 34.90 9.16 44.83
N ILE A 17 34.00 9.60 43.96
CA ILE A 17 33.63 8.85 42.76
C ILE A 17 34.69 9.12 41.71
N PHE A 18 35.56 8.15 41.47
CA PHE A 18 36.62 8.23 40.47
C PHE A 18 36.18 7.57 39.16
N PHE A 19 36.56 8.19 38.04
CA PHE A 19 36.32 7.72 36.68
C PHE A 19 37.59 7.04 36.15
N ASN A 20 37.47 5.80 35.68
CA ASN A 20 38.60 5.09 35.10
C ASN A 20 38.88 5.61 33.68
N ALA A 21 39.85 6.50 33.54
CA ALA A 21 40.18 7.15 32.27
C ALA A 21 40.66 6.17 31.19
N GLU A 22 41.43 5.14 31.55
CA GLU A 22 41.94 4.15 30.58
C GLU A 22 40.81 3.30 29.99
N GLN A 23 39.89 2.82 30.84
CA GLN A 23 38.71 2.06 30.36
C GLN A 23 37.73 2.94 29.62
N ALA A 24 37.68 4.23 29.95
CA ALA A 24 36.80 5.18 29.27
C ALA A 24 37.33 5.64 27.91
N HIS A 25 38.65 5.63 27.71
CA HIS A 25 39.27 6.17 26.50
C HIS A 25 38.69 5.55 25.24
N GLY A 26 38.66 4.21 25.14
CA GLY A 26 38.09 3.52 23.99
C GLY A 26 36.59 3.81 23.78
N ILE A 27 35.81 3.95 24.86
CA ILE A 27 34.37 4.23 24.77
C ILE A 27 34.11 5.68 24.32
N LEU A 28 34.92 6.63 24.79
CA LEU A 28 34.84 8.02 24.37
C LEU A 28 35.33 8.19 22.94
N GLU A 29 36.37 7.45 22.53
CA GLU A 29 36.87 7.44 21.16
C GLU A 29 35.83 6.88 20.20
N GLU A 30 35.20 5.74 20.52
CA GLU A 30 34.08 5.20 19.74
C GLU A 30 32.90 6.17 19.69
N ALA A 31 32.55 6.80 20.81
CA ALA A 31 31.49 7.79 20.86
C ALA A 31 31.81 9.02 19.96
N SER A 32 33.07 9.45 19.90
CA SER A 32 33.51 10.58 19.07
C SER A 32 33.37 10.33 17.56
N ARG A 33 33.33 9.06 17.16
CA ARG A 33 33.13 8.60 15.77
C ARG A 33 31.65 8.44 15.41
N THR A 34 30.75 8.71 16.35
CA THR A 34 29.29 8.66 16.13
C THR A 34 28.67 10.05 16.12
N LEU A 35 27.57 10.19 15.40
CA LEU A 35 26.66 11.32 15.41
C LEU A 35 25.32 10.89 16.00
N THR A 36 24.64 11.86 16.60
CA THR A 36 23.25 11.74 17.01
C THR A 36 22.32 11.88 15.80
N SER A 37 21.13 11.29 15.89
CA SER A 37 20.08 11.47 14.87
C SER A 37 19.74 12.94 14.60
N LYS A 38 19.91 13.84 15.59
CA LYS A 38 19.70 15.28 15.42
C LYS A 38 20.77 15.91 14.53
N GLU A 39 22.03 15.60 14.77
CA GLU A 39 23.16 16.11 13.96
C GLU A 39 23.06 15.62 12.51
N VAL A 40 22.80 14.32 12.31
CA VAL A 40 22.62 13.75 10.96
C VAL A 40 21.43 14.38 10.24
N ARG A 41 20.33 14.66 10.94
CA ARG A 41 19.17 15.34 10.38
C ARG A 41 19.51 16.74 9.88
N GLU A 42 20.28 17.51 10.66
CA GLU A 42 20.73 18.86 10.29
C GLU A 42 21.68 18.81 9.10
N GLU A 43 22.58 17.83 9.09
CA GLU A 43 23.55 17.60 8.02
C GLU A 43 22.91 17.16 6.70
N LEU A 44 21.85 16.34 6.74
CA LEU A 44 21.11 15.92 5.54
C LEU A 44 20.00 16.91 5.14
N GLY A 45 19.69 17.88 5.99
CA GLY A 45 18.62 18.87 5.77
C GLY A 45 17.20 18.29 5.77
N VAL A 46 16.94 17.25 6.57
CA VAL A 46 15.63 16.56 6.60
C VAL A 46 14.81 16.85 7.86
N THR A 47 13.53 16.48 7.82
CA THR A 47 12.66 16.53 9.01
C THR A 47 12.93 15.34 9.93
N GLU A 48 12.54 15.45 11.20
CA GLU A 48 12.67 14.36 12.17
C GLU A 48 11.92 13.10 11.72
N LYS A 49 10.72 13.26 11.14
CA LYS A 49 9.94 12.16 10.58
C LYS A 49 10.71 11.42 9.48
N VAL A 50 11.27 12.15 8.51
CA VAL A 50 12.04 11.54 7.41
C VAL A 50 13.30 10.85 7.95
N MET A 51 13.96 11.43 8.96
CA MET A 51 15.11 10.79 9.60
C MET A 51 14.70 9.47 10.29
N ALA A 52 13.57 9.44 10.99
CA ALA A 52 13.03 8.23 11.60
C ALA A 52 12.73 7.16 10.53
N ASP A 53 12.14 7.55 9.40
CA ASP A 53 11.84 6.65 8.27
C ASP A 53 13.13 6.11 7.62
N ILE A 54 14.15 6.94 7.38
CA ILE A 54 15.47 6.53 6.85
C ILE A 54 16.12 5.48 7.75
N LEU A 55 16.05 5.68 9.07
CA LEU A 55 16.59 4.73 10.02
C LEU A 55 15.73 3.47 10.17
N GLY A 56 14.41 3.58 10.08
CA GLY A 56 13.48 2.45 10.14
C GLY A 56 13.56 1.55 8.91
N THR A 57 13.87 2.12 7.75
CA THR A 57 14.11 1.39 6.50
C THR A 57 15.52 0.82 6.40
N GLY A 58 16.44 1.20 7.29
CA GLY A 58 17.82 0.71 7.30
C GLY A 58 18.71 1.30 6.21
N LEU A 59 18.29 2.41 5.58
CA LEU A 59 19.12 3.12 4.59
C LEU A 59 20.44 3.64 5.19
N ILE A 60 20.40 4.00 6.48
CA ILE A 60 21.58 4.30 7.28
C ILE A 60 21.54 3.39 8.52
N PRO A 61 22.56 2.55 8.75
CA PRO A 61 22.58 1.64 9.89
C PRO A 61 22.73 2.40 11.22
N ARG A 62 22.16 1.82 12.28
CA ARG A 62 22.34 2.28 13.65
C ARG A 62 23.45 1.49 14.32
N VAL A 63 24.22 2.13 15.18
CA VAL A 63 25.24 1.46 16.00
C VAL A 63 24.61 0.54 17.05
N GLU A 64 23.45 0.95 17.60
CA GLU A 64 22.72 0.19 18.63
C GLU A 64 21.36 -0.28 18.06
N ASN A 65 21.19 -1.59 17.84
CA ASN A 65 19.92 -2.23 17.44
C ASN A 65 19.04 -2.56 18.66
N ARG A 66 18.96 -1.68 19.66
CA ARG A 66 18.10 -1.91 20.85
C ARG A 66 16.72 -1.30 20.66
N ALA A 67 15.72 -2.10 21.00
CA ALA A 67 14.30 -1.82 20.82
C ALA A 67 13.73 -0.78 21.79
N ASP A 68 14.50 -0.17 22.71
CA ASP A 68 13.86 0.59 23.79
C ASP A 68 14.63 1.80 24.35
N THR A 69 13.83 2.84 24.63
CA THR A 69 14.01 4.00 25.53
C THR A 69 14.95 5.19 25.25
N ARG A 70 15.88 5.17 24.28
CA ARG A 70 16.68 6.39 23.98
C ARG A 70 16.03 7.23 22.88
N ALA A 71 15.77 8.51 23.17
CA ALA A 71 15.28 9.50 22.22
C ALA A 71 16.24 9.77 21.04
N TYR A 72 17.50 9.30 21.14
CA TYR A 72 18.55 9.57 20.15
C TYR A 72 19.20 8.27 19.68
N ALA A 73 19.20 8.03 18.37
CA ALA A 73 19.95 6.96 17.75
C ALA A 73 21.39 7.43 17.50
N ARG A 74 22.36 6.54 17.75
CA ARG A 74 23.77 6.75 17.38
C ARG A 74 24.04 6.13 16.01
N ILE A 75 24.67 6.93 15.16
CA ILE A 75 24.97 6.61 13.76
C ILE A 75 26.46 6.84 13.56
N ARG A 76 27.19 5.96 12.86
CA ARG A 76 28.62 6.23 12.61
C ARG A 76 28.75 7.34 11.58
N LYS A 77 29.72 8.24 11.77
CA LYS A 77 30.05 9.28 10.78
C LYS A 77 30.32 8.67 9.40
N GLU A 78 31.05 7.55 9.38
CA GLU A 78 31.36 6.81 8.16
C GLU A 78 30.10 6.37 7.40
N ASP A 79 29.08 5.87 8.09
CA ASP A 79 27.84 5.40 7.45
C ASP A 79 27.07 6.56 6.79
N VAL A 80 27.11 7.75 7.41
CA VAL A 80 26.52 8.97 6.85
C VAL A 80 27.28 9.42 5.61
N GLU A 81 28.61 9.43 5.66
CA GLU A 81 29.45 9.79 4.51
C GLU A 81 29.30 8.80 3.36
N GLN A 82 29.25 7.49 3.63
CA GLN A 82 28.97 6.47 2.63
C GLN A 82 27.58 6.67 2.00
N PHE A 83 26.57 7.02 2.79
CA PHE A 83 25.24 7.31 2.30
C PHE A 83 25.23 8.54 1.36
N LYS A 84 25.88 9.64 1.75
CA LYS A 84 26.05 10.82 0.88
C LYS A 84 26.79 10.47 -0.40
N ALA A 85 27.89 9.73 -0.29
CA ALA A 85 28.71 9.32 -1.43
C ALA A 85 27.90 8.48 -2.44
N LYS A 86 27.03 7.57 -1.98
CA LYS A 86 26.13 6.80 -2.85
C LYS A 86 25.16 7.70 -3.64
N ILE A 87 24.60 8.72 -3.00
CA ILE A 87 23.69 9.67 -3.65
C ILE A 87 24.45 10.52 -4.67
N MET A 88 25.63 11.02 -4.30
CA MET A 88 26.47 11.79 -5.21
C MET A 88 26.93 10.98 -6.41
N ALA A 89 27.28 9.70 -6.21
CA ALA A 89 27.67 8.79 -7.29
C ALA A 89 26.52 8.47 -8.25
N ALA A 90 25.27 8.50 -7.78
CA ALA A 90 24.08 8.33 -8.60
C ALA A 90 23.69 9.61 -9.38
N THR A 91 24.30 10.76 -9.05
CA THR A 91 24.00 12.05 -9.67
C THR A 91 24.66 12.15 -11.05
N THR A 92 23.89 12.43 -12.09
CA THR A 92 24.35 12.63 -13.47
C THR A 92 24.43 14.14 -13.79
N GLU A 93 25.40 14.54 -14.63
CA GLU A 93 25.57 15.96 -15.00
C GLU A 93 24.60 16.43 -16.10
N SER A 94 24.00 15.48 -16.84
CA SER A 94 23.17 15.77 -18.00
C SER A 94 21.68 15.80 -17.61
N SER A 95 21.11 17.00 -17.47
CA SER A 95 19.65 17.14 -17.32
C SER A 95 18.97 17.12 -18.68
N SER A 96 18.30 16.02 -19.03
CA SER A 96 17.13 16.13 -19.89
C SER A 96 16.05 16.90 -19.12
N GLY A 97 15.49 17.95 -19.71
CA GLY A 97 14.52 18.82 -19.04
C GLY A 97 13.33 18.04 -18.46
N GLY A 98 12.82 18.50 -17.30
CA GLY A 98 11.67 17.89 -16.62
C GLY A 98 11.93 17.28 -15.24
N LEU A 99 13.07 17.57 -14.60
CA LEU A 99 13.37 17.05 -13.27
C LEU A 99 12.51 17.69 -12.19
N SER A 100 12.02 16.88 -11.25
CA SER A 100 11.11 17.28 -10.18
C SER A 100 11.74 17.08 -8.81
N THR A 101 11.20 17.73 -7.78
CA THR A 101 11.68 17.50 -6.40
C THR A 101 11.21 16.14 -5.88
N ILE A 102 11.89 15.59 -4.87
CA ILE A 102 11.43 14.35 -4.20
C ILE A 102 9.97 14.49 -3.72
N ARG A 103 9.59 15.69 -3.25
CA ARG A 103 8.23 15.97 -2.77
C ARG A 103 7.20 15.81 -3.89
N ASP A 104 7.48 16.36 -5.07
CA ASP A 104 6.56 16.29 -6.21
C ASP A 104 6.38 14.84 -6.67
N VAL A 105 7.47 14.07 -6.69
CA VAL A 105 7.44 12.64 -6.95
C VAL A 105 6.56 11.93 -5.94
N CYS A 106 6.84 12.11 -4.64
CA CYS A 106 6.05 11.52 -3.55
C CYS A 106 4.56 11.82 -3.68
N GLN A 107 4.20 13.04 -4.06
CA GLN A 107 2.81 13.45 -4.26
C GLN A 107 2.17 12.78 -5.48
N ALA A 108 2.92 12.60 -6.58
CA ALA A 108 2.42 11.97 -7.80
C ALA A 108 2.27 10.44 -7.65
N CYS A 109 3.24 9.76 -7.04
CA CYS A 109 3.22 8.30 -6.83
C CYS A 109 2.41 7.88 -5.59
N GLY A 110 2.18 8.78 -4.62
CA GLY A 110 1.70 8.44 -3.28
C GLY A 110 2.71 7.61 -2.46
N CYS A 111 4.00 7.83 -2.67
CA CYS A 111 5.10 7.10 -2.04
C CYS A 111 5.83 7.95 -0.99
N SER A 112 6.67 7.31 -0.19
CA SER A 112 7.44 7.97 0.86
C SER A 112 8.75 8.56 0.31
N THR A 113 9.30 9.56 1.00
CA THR A 113 10.61 10.13 0.66
C THR A 113 11.70 9.05 0.69
N THR A 114 11.59 8.07 1.59
CA THR A 114 12.51 6.94 1.68
C THR A 114 12.46 6.02 0.47
N ASP A 115 11.30 5.83 -0.17
CA ASP A 115 11.21 5.01 -1.39
C ASP A 115 12.00 5.65 -2.53
N VAL A 116 11.88 6.97 -2.68
CA VAL A 116 12.62 7.73 -3.71
C VAL A 116 14.11 7.72 -3.41
N ILE A 117 14.51 7.96 -2.16
CA ILE A 117 15.92 7.88 -1.75
C ILE A 117 16.48 6.48 -2.01
N ALA A 118 15.72 5.42 -1.70
CA ALA A 118 16.15 4.05 -1.94
C ALA A 118 16.38 3.77 -3.43
N LEU A 119 15.55 4.32 -4.33
CA LEU A 119 15.80 4.20 -5.77
C LEU A 119 17.09 4.88 -6.21
N VAL A 120 17.36 6.07 -5.66
CA VAL A 120 18.58 6.84 -5.94
C VAL A 120 19.81 6.11 -5.42
N THR A 121 19.81 5.68 -4.16
CA THR A 121 20.96 4.99 -3.55
C THR A 121 21.26 3.64 -4.18
N ASN A 122 20.27 3.00 -4.80
CA ASN A 122 20.42 1.75 -5.53
C ASN A 122 20.73 1.96 -7.02
N ALA A 123 20.99 3.20 -7.46
CA ALA A 123 21.28 3.57 -8.84
C ALA A 123 20.26 3.03 -9.86
N LYS A 124 18.96 3.01 -9.47
CA LYS A 124 17.88 2.56 -10.34
C LYS A 124 17.31 3.66 -11.25
N LEU A 125 17.65 4.91 -10.96
CA LEU A 125 17.25 6.07 -11.74
C LEU A 125 18.42 6.51 -12.62
N SER A 126 18.12 6.79 -13.88
CA SER A 126 19.07 7.23 -14.90
C SER A 126 19.29 8.74 -14.84
N SER A 127 18.25 9.47 -14.44
CA SER A 127 18.22 10.93 -14.42
C SER A 127 18.05 11.45 -12.99
N VAL A 128 19.17 11.67 -12.32
CA VAL A 128 19.24 12.24 -10.96
C VAL A 128 20.20 13.41 -10.99
N THR A 129 19.77 14.59 -10.58
CA THR A 129 20.66 15.75 -10.44
C THR A 129 20.54 16.31 -9.03
N MET A 130 21.57 17.06 -8.61
CA MET A 130 21.53 17.80 -7.36
C MET A 130 21.75 19.27 -7.67
N VAL A 131 20.90 20.14 -7.10
CA VAL A 131 21.10 21.59 -7.21
C VAL A 131 22.42 21.94 -6.53
N LYS A 132 23.27 22.70 -7.24
CA LYS A 132 24.54 23.16 -6.67
C LYS A 132 24.25 24.05 -5.45
N SER A 133 24.68 23.58 -4.30
CA SER A 133 24.52 24.21 -2.98
C SER A 133 25.83 24.07 -2.21
N GLU A 134 26.10 24.99 -1.30
CA GLU A 134 27.33 24.96 -0.48
C GLU A 134 27.38 23.76 0.47
N ALA A 135 26.20 23.21 0.82
CA ALA A 135 26.07 22.05 1.68
C ALA A 135 25.18 20.98 1.04
N PHE A 136 25.51 19.70 1.28
CA PHE A 136 24.69 18.57 0.86
C PHE A 136 23.33 18.61 1.56
N ARG A 137 22.23 18.61 0.80
CA ARG A 137 20.87 18.52 1.36
C ARG A 137 20.02 17.61 0.49
N LEU A 138 19.28 16.70 1.12
CA LEU A 138 18.38 15.79 0.40
C LEU A 138 17.26 16.53 -0.36
N ASN A 139 16.86 17.72 0.11
CA ASN A 139 15.87 18.56 -0.57
C ASN A 139 16.39 19.16 -1.89
N ASP A 140 17.71 19.18 -2.11
CA ASP A 140 18.33 19.70 -3.33
C ASP A 140 18.39 18.64 -4.44
N LEU A 141 18.03 17.40 -4.13
CA LEU A 141 17.92 16.31 -5.09
C LEU A 141 16.75 16.53 -6.05
N ARG A 142 17.00 16.27 -7.33
CA ARG A 142 16.02 16.33 -8.42
C ARG A 142 16.08 15.01 -9.17
N VAL A 143 14.92 14.47 -9.50
CA VAL A 143 14.81 13.18 -10.20
C VAL A 143 13.77 13.28 -11.31
N ASP A 144 13.89 12.43 -12.31
CA ASP A 144 12.86 12.30 -13.34
C ASP A 144 11.58 11.70 -12.75
N LEU A 145 10.49 12.48 -12.85
CA LEU A 145 9.19 12.09 -12.32
C LEU A 145 8.62 10.86 -13.02
N THR A 146 8.76 10.79 -14.34
CA THR A 146 8.19 9.72 -15.16
C THR A 146 8.93 8.41 -14.90
N GLU A 147 10.25 8.47 -14.82
CA GLU A 147 11.09 7.31 -14.49
C GLU A 147 10.77 6.79 -13.08
N ALA A 148 10.74 7.67 -12.08
CA ALA A 148 10.43 7.28 -10.71
C ALA A 148 9.03 6.67 -10.58
N VAL A 149 8.01 7.27 -11.19
CA VAL A 149 6.65 6.71 -11.22
C VAL A 149 6.61 5.35 -11.93
N GLY A 150 7.34 5.23 -13.04
CA GLY A 150 7.45 4.00 -13.83
C GLY A 150 8.14 2.84 -13.11
N LEU A 151 8.96 3.11 -12.09
CA LEU A 151 9.58 2.06 -11.27
C LEU A 151 8.77 1.74 -10.01
N ILE A 152 8.24 2.77 -9.33
CA ILE A 152 7.54 2.60 -8.05
C ILE A 152 6.18 1.96 -8.24
N VAL A 153 5.38 2.45 -9.19
CA VAL A 153 3.99 2.00 -9.35
C VAL A 153 3.93 0.53 -9.75
N PRO A 154 4.68 0.04 -10.77
CA PRO A 154 4.62 -1.37 -11.15
C PRO A 154 5.12 -2.32 -10.06
N ALA A 155 6.21 -1.97 -9.37
CA ALA A 155 6.72 -2.79 -8.26
C ALA A 155 5.66 -2.93 -7.15
N ARG A 156 5.01 -1.81 -6.79
CA ARG A 156 3.93 -1.79 -5.79
C ARG A 156 2.69 -2.55 -6.25
N VAL A 157 2.30 -2.44 -7.51
CA VAL A 157 1.18 -3.20 -8.09
C VAL A 157 1.46 -4.70 -8.03
N ALA A 158 2.66 -5.14 -8.43
CA ALA A 158 3.05 -6.54 -8.40
C ALA A 158 3.05 -7.12 -6.97
N GLU A 159 3.52 -6.35 -5.98
CA GLU A 159 3.45 -6.74 -4.57
C GLU A 159 1.99 -6.79 -4.06
N TRP A 160 1.19 -5.79 -4.43
CA TRP A 160 -0.22 -5.74 -4.06
C TRP A 160 -1.00 -6.93 -4.62
N GLU A 161 -0.77 -7.31 -5.87
CA GLU A 161 -1.41 -8.45 -6.53
C GLU A 161 -1.03 -9.78 -5.87
N LYS A 162 0.23 -9.94 -5.43
CA LYS A 162 0.67 -11.14 -4.69
C LYS A 162 -0.09 -11.31 -3.38
N HIS A 163 -0.29 -10.23 -2.62
CA HIS A 163 -0.95 -10.28 -1.31
C HIS A 163 -2.47 -10.22 -1.38
N ASN A 164 -3.02 -9.71 -2.47
CA ASN A 164 -4.46 -9.55 -2.66
C ASN A 164 -4.99 -10.35 -3.87
N ALA A 165 -4.29 -11.44 -4.21
CA ALA A 165 -4.76 -12.41 -5.19
C ALA A 165 -6.14 -12.91 -4.75
N GLY A 166 -7.18 -12.63 -5.54
CA GLY A 166 -8.56 -12.94 -5.17
C GLY A 166 -9.46 -11.73 -4.96
N PHE A 167 -8.93 -10.50 -5.00
CA PHE A 167 -9.73 -9.28 -4.91
C PHE A 167 -9.78 -8.57 -6.25
N ILE A 168 -10.96 -8.08 -6.63
CA ILE A 168 -11.16 -7.23 -7.81
C ILE A 168 -11.90 -5.96 -7.44
N LYS A 169 -11.76 -4.91 -8.27
CA LYS A 169 -12.48 -3.65 -8.03
C LYS A 169 -13.98 -3.90 -8.19
N LEU A 170 -14.78 -3.10 -7.48
CA LEU A 170 -16.24 -3.16 -7.62
C LEU A 170 -16.73 -2.90 -9.05
N ASP A 171 -16.00 -2.09 -9.83
CA ASP A 171 -16.36 -1.87 -11.23
C ASP A 171 -16.08 -3.10 -12.10
N ASP A 172 -14.97 -3.80 -11.85
CA ASP A 172 -14.66 -5.07 -12.54
C ASP A 172 -15.69 -6.15 -12.16
N ALA A 173 -16.10 -6.21 -10.89
CA ALA A 173 -17.16 -7.10 -10.43
C ALA A 173 -18.51 -6.79 -11.09
N ARG A 174 -18.83 -5.50 -11.27
CA ARG A 174 -20.01 -5.05 -12.00
C ARG A 174 -19.99 -5.52 -13.45
N VAL A 175 -18.84 -5.43 -14.12
CA VAL A 175 -18.67 -5.90 -15.50
C VAL A 175 -18.78 -7.42 -15.58
N ALA A 176 -18.13 -8.16 -14.67
CA ALA A 176 -18.19 -9.62 -14.61
C ALA A 176 -19.63 -10.12 -14.49
N LEU A 177 -20.40 -9.56 -13.55
CA LEU A 177 -21.81 -9.91 -13.33
C LEU A 177 -22.76 -9.32 -14.39
N GLN A 178 -22.27 -8.48 -15.30
CA GLN A 178 -23.07 -7.73 -16.29
C GLN A 178 -24.21 -6.90 -15.67
N VAL A 179 -23.96 -6.30 -14.51
CA VAL A 179 -24.97 -5.54 -13.76
C VAL A 179 -24.77 -4.02 -13.86
N LYS A 180 -25.78 -3.26 -13.45
CA LYS A 180 -25.66 -1.80 -13.28
C LYS A 180 -24.94 -1.45 -11.97
N SER A 181 -24.36 -0.25 -11.89
CA SER A 181 -23.68 0.23 -10.68
C SER A 181 -24.59 0.28 -9.45
N LEU A 182 -25.88 0.58 -9.63
CA LEU A 182 -26.84 0.52 -8.52
C LEU A 182 -27.05 -0.91 -8.02
N THR A 183 -27.00 -1.89 -8.92
CA THR A 183 -27.15 -3.31 -8.57
C THR A 183 -25.95 -3.81 -7.77
N ILE A 184 -24.72 -3.52 -8.19
CA ILE A 184 -23.54 -3.97 -7.44
C ILE A 184 -23.54 -3.39 -6.01
N SER A 185 -23.87 -2.10 -5.85
CA SER A 185 -23.99 -1.47 -4.54
C SER A 185 -25.07 -2.14 -3.68
N TYR A 186 -26.22 -2.50 -4.28
CA TYR A 186 -27.27 -3.25 -3.60
C TYR A 186 -26.79 -4.64 -3.13
N LEU A 187 -26.09 -5.38 -3.99
CA LEU A 187 -25.58 -6.72 -3.65
C LEU A 187 -24.57 -6.65 -2.50
N VAL A 188 -23.71 -5.64 -2.48
CA VAL A 188 -22.79 -5.37 -1.37
C VAL A 188 -23.54 -5.02 -0.09
N GLN A 189 -24.52 -4.11 -0.15
CA GLN A 189 -25.32 -3.70 1.02
C GLN A 189 -26.09 -4.86 1.64
N ARG A 190 -26.54 -5.82 0.83
CA ARG A 190 -27.22 -7.04 1.28
C ARG A 190 -26.28 -8.14 1.74
N GLY A 191 -24.97 -7.96 1.64
CA GLY A 191 -23.97 -8.96 2.00
C GLY A 191 -23.90 -10.15 1.04
N LEU A 192 -24.48 -10.04 -0.15
CA LEU A 192 -24.41 -11.08 -1.20
C LEU A 192 -23.06 -11.08 -1.91
N ILE A 193 -22.34 -9.95 -1.88
CA ILE A 193 -20.96 -9.83 -2.32
C ILE A 193 -20.13 -9.36 -1.14
N VAL A 194 -19.08 -10.11 -0.83
CA VAL A 194 -18.18 -9.81 0.28
C VAL A 194 -17.14 -8.81 -0.19
N VAL A 195 -17.10 -7.66 0.48
CA VAL A 195 -16.15 -6.57 0.18
C VAL A 195 -15.15 -6.36 1.29
N LYS A 196 -13.95 -5.92 0.91
CA LYS A 196 -12.89 -5.51 1.83
C LYS A 196 -12.34 -4.17 1.40
N LYS A 197 -12.11 -3.28 2.37
CA LYS A 197 -11.42 -2.01 2.16
C LYS A 197 -9.93 -2.26 1.98
N LEU A 198 -9.43 -2.05 0.76
CA LEU A 198 -8.01 -2.19 0.43
C LEU A 198 -7.49 -0.86 -0.13
N THR A 199 -6.19 -0.64 0.05
CA THR A 199 -5.51 0.51 -0.55
C THR A 199 -5.25 0.22 -2.03
N ASN A 200 -5.67 1.11 -2.92
CA ASN A 200 -5.42 0.98 -4.35
C ASN A 200 -3.93 1.22 -4.65
N PRO A 201 -3.22 0.28 -5.33
CA PRO A 201 -1.78 0.38 -5.56
C PRO A 201 -1.38 1.44 -6.60
N TYR A 202 -2.31 2.06 -7.31
CA TYR A 202 -2.02 3.16 -8.22
C TYR A 202 -2.19 4.51 -7.53
N THR A 203 -3.31 4.70 -6.83
CA THR A 203 -3.71 6.00 -6.27
C THR A 203 -3.46 6.13 -4.77
N MET A 204 -3.11 5.03 -4.10
CA MET A 204 -2.94 4.93 -2.64
C MET A 204 -4.17 5.32 -1.81
N ARG A 205 -5.33 5.43 -2.45
CA ARG A 205 -6.62 5.69 -1.78
C ARG A 205 -7.25 4.38 -1.33
N ARG A 206 -7.89 4.39 -0.17
CA ARG A 206 -8.71 3.26 0.30
C ARG A 206 -9.97 3.15 -0.55
N GLN A 207 -10.21 1.97 -1.11
CA GLN A 207 -11.36 1.66 -1.95
C GLN A 207 -11.91 0.28 -1.57
N ASP A 208 -13.18 0.05 -1.88
CA ASP A 208 -13.81 -1.25 -1.66
C ASP A 208 -13.47 -2.20 -2.82
N TYR A 209 -13.03 -3.41 -2.48
CA TYR A 209 -12.75 -4.50 -3.41
C TYR A 209 -13.64 -5.69 -3.08
N ALA A 210 -14.19 -6.34 -4.10
CA ALA A 210 -14.97 -7.55 -3.96
C ALA A 210 -14.05 -8.79 -4.00
N THR A 211 -14.40 -9.81 -3.23
CA THR A 211 -13.74 -11.12 -3.32
C THR A 211 -14.26 -11.89 -4.53
N LEU A 212 -13.34 -12.45 -5.33
CA LEU A 212 -13.67 -13.31 -6.47
C LEU A 212 -14.49 -14.53 -6.05
N GLU A 213 -14.21 -15.07 -4.86
CA GLU A 213 -14.97 -16.19 -4.30
C GLU A 213 -16.45 -15.83 -4.09
N SER A 214 -16.75 -14.66 -3.50
CA SER A 214 -18.14 -14.24 -3.32
C SER A 214 -18.87 -13.99 -4.65
N ILE A 215 -18.16 -13.50 -5.66
CA ILE A 215 -18.73 -13.30 -7.00
C ILE A 215 -19.07 -14.65 -7.64
N ARG A 216 -18.14 -15.61 -7.59
CA ARG A 216 -18.38 -16.97 -8.10
C ARG A 216 -19.50 -17.68 -7.36
N ALA A 217 -19.54 -17.55 -6.03
CA ALA A 217 -20.63 -18.09 -5.22
C ALA A 217 -21.98 -17.48 -5.61
N PHE A 218 -22.01 -16.17 -5.85
CA PHE A 218 -23.20 -15.48 -6.31
C PHE A 218 -23.65 -15.95 -7.71
N GLU A 219 -22.74 -16.08 -8.69
CA GLU A 219 -23.07 -16.59 -10.03
C GLU A 219 -23.55 -18.06 -10.01
N ALA A 220 -23.01 -18.85 -9.07
CA ALA A 220 -23.40 -20.25 -8.88
C ALA A 220 -24.76 -20.41 -8.19
N GLU A 221 -25.15 -19.49 -7.30
CA GLU A 221 -26.44 -19.55 -6.60
C GLU A 221 -27.56 -18.85 -7.36
N TYR A 222 -27.24 -17.74 -8.05
CA TYR A 222 -28.20 -16.85 -8.67
C TYR A 222 -28.11 -16.88 -10.20
N ILE A 223 -29.24 -16.60 -10.85
CA ILE A 223 -29.33 -16.40 -12.30
C ILE A 223 -30.10 -15.11 -12.60
N MET A 224 -29.63 -14.33 -13.56
CA MET A 224 -30.27 -13.08 -13.93
C MET A 224 -31.52 -13.34 -14.77
N LEU A 225 -32.59 -12.54 -14.59
CA LEU A 225 -33.81 -12.65 -15.39
C LEU A 225 -33.55 -12.57 -16.90
N GLY A 226 -32.58 -11.74 -17.33
CA GLY A 226 -32.20 -11.65 -18.74
C GLY A 226 -31.58 -12.93 -19.29
N GLU A 227 -30.82 -13.66 -18.48
CA GLU A 227 -30.24 -14.96 -18.86
C GLU A 227 -31.32 -16.05 -18.89
N LEU A 228 -32.23 -16.05 -17.91
CA LEU A 228 -33.39 -16.94 -17.92
C LEU A 228 -34.27 -16.73 -19.15
N SER A 229 -34.50 -15.47 -19.54
CA SER A 229 -35.24 -15.11 -20.74
C SER A 229 -34.63 -15.69 -22.00
N LYS A 230 -33.30 -15.65 -22.12
CA LYS A 230 -32.57 -16.29 -23.23
C LYS A 230 -32.63 -17.81 -23.15
N LEU A 231 -32.43 -18.38 -21.96
CA LEU A 231 -32.40 -19.84 -21.76
C LEU A 231 -33.74 -20.50 -22.17
N TYR A 232 -34.86 -19.86 -21.84
CA TYR A 232 -36.19 -20.35 -22.18
C TYR A 232 -36.79 -19.69 -23.43
N ASP A 233 -36.00 -18.90 -24.16
CA ASP A 233 -36.41 -18.17 -25.37
C ASP A 233 -37.76 -17.43 -25.22
N THR A 234 -37.98 -16.83 -24.04
CA THR A 234 -39.29 -16.28 -23.66
C THR A 234 -39.13 -14.88 -23.08
N HIS A 235 -40.12 -14.02 -23.30
CA HIS A 235 -40.11 -12.65 -22.82
C HIS A 235 -39.98 -12.57 -21.28
N PRO A 236 -39.16 -11.65 -20.71
CA PRO A 236 -38.91 -11.55 -19.26
C PRO A 236 -40.17 -11.40 -18.39
N ILE A 237 -41.23 -10.76 -18.92
CA ILE A 237 -42.52 -10.61 -18.23
C ILE A 237 -43.15 -11.97 -17.97
N VAL A 238 -43.18 -12.86 -18.97
CA VAL A 238 -43.80 -14.18 -18.85
C VAL A 238 -43.08 -15.01 -17.80
N ILE A 239 -41.74 -14.95 -17.76
CA ILE A 239 -40.94 -15.63 -16.73
C ILE A 239 -41.29 -15.08 -15.35
N THR A 240 -41.34 -13.75 -15.20
CA THR A 240 -41.68 -13.11 -13.91
C THR A 240 -43.07 -13.53 -13.44
N THR A 241 -44.09 -13.46 -14.30
CA THR A 241 -45.46 -13.87 -13.95
C THR A 241 -45.55 -15.36 -13.62
N THR A 242 -44.76 -16.21 -14.31
CA THR A 242 -44.73 -17.65 -14.04
C THR A 242 -44.08 -17.94 -12.68
N MET A 243 -42.98 -17.24 -12.36
CA MET A 243 -42.30 -17.33 -11.06
C MET A 243 -43.20 -16.86 -9.91
N GLU A 244 -43.88 -15.72 -10.08
CA GLU A 244 -44.81 -15.18 -9.10
C GLU A 244 -45.99 -16.15 -8.83
N LYS A 245 -46.55 -16.76 -9.89
CA LYS A 245 -47.59 -17.80 -9.76
C LYS A 245 -47.07 -19.05 -9.04
N ALA A 246 -45.79 -19.37 -9.21
CA ALA A 246 -45.13 -20.48 -8.50
C ALA A 246 -44.75 -20.13 -7.05
N GLY A 247 -44.97 -18.88 -6.61
CA GLY A 247 -44.61 -18.41 -5.27
C GLY A 247 -43.14 -18.03 -5.11
N VAL A 248 -42.36 -18.01 -6.20
CA VAL A 248 -40.94 -17.66 -6.20
C VAL A 248 -40.80 -16.14 -6.30
N LYS A 249 -40.11 -15.55 -5.30
CA LYS A 249 -39.88 -14.10 -5.25
C LYS A 249 -38.54 -13.74 -5.87
N THR A 250 -38.49 -12.59 -6.54
CA THR A 250 -37.23 -12.02 -7.02
C THR A 250 -36.39 -11.51 -5.86
N SER A 251 -35.07 -11.56 -6.00
CA SER A 251 -34.14 -10.81 -5.18
C SER A 251 -33.47 -9.73 -6.04
N PRO A 252 -33.62 -8.43 -5.75
CA PRO A 252 -34.51 -7.79 -4.78
C PRO A 252 -36.01 -7.97 -5.08
N GLU A 253 -36.83 -8.08 -4.03
CA GLU A 253 -38.30 -8.20 -4.08
C GLU A 253 -38.98 -6.95 -4.69
N ARG A 254 -38.29 -5.80 -4.67
CA ARG A 254 -38.67 -4.59 -5.41
C ARG A 254 -37.50 -4.11 -6.27
N ALA A 255 -37.21 -4.87 -7.30
CA ALA A 255 -36.25 -4.48 -8.33
C ALA A 255 -36.84 -3.35 -9.18
N GLY A 256 -36.63 -2.10 -8.73
CA GLY A 256 -36.85 -0.90 -9.52
C GLY A 256 -35.77 -0.75 -10.59
N LEU A 257 -34.79 0.13 -10.35
CA LEU A 257 -33.63 0.34 -11.24
C LEU A 257 -32.55 -0.76 -11.16
N VAL A 258 -32.75 -1.73 -10.26
CA VAL A 258 -31.80 -2.82 -9.95
C VAL A 258 -32.14 -4.07 -10.77
N SER A 259 -31.13 -4.83 -11.16
CA SER A 259 -31.30 -6.08 -11.89
C SER A 259 -32.06 -7.12 -11.05
N ARG A 260 -32.92 -7.93 -11.69
CA ARG A 260 -33.68 -9.01 -11.05
C ARG A 260 -32.90 -10.32 -11.10
N PHE A 261 -32.75 -10.96 -9.94
CA PHE A 261 -32.14 -12.28 -9.80
C PHE A 261 -33.13 -13.27 -9.20
N TYR A 262 -32.97 -14.53 -9.60
CA TYR A 262 -33.63 -15.68 -9.00
C TYR A 262 -32.58 -16.64 -8.50
N ARG A 263 -32.89 -17.39 -7.43
CA ARG A 263 -32.04 -18.50 -6.99
C ARG A 263 -32.24 -19.67 -7.94
N ARG A 264 -31.15 -20.25 -8.44
CA ARG A 264 -31.20 -21.39 -9.37
C ARG A 264 -31.97 -22.57 -8.78
N ALA A 265 -31.75 -22.87 -7.49
CA ALA A 265 -32.48 -23.92 -6.79
C ALA A 265 -34.01 -23.75 -6.83
N GLU A 266 -34.50 -22.51 -6.76
CA GLU A 266 -35.94 -22.21 -6.85
C GLU A 266 -36.43 -22.35 -8.30
N VAL A 267 -35.64 -21.91 -9.28
CA VAL A 267 -35.97 -22.11 -10.71
C VAL A 267 -36.13 -23.59 -11.05
N ASP A 268 -35.21 -24.42 -10.58
CA ASP A 268 -35.18 -25.86 -10.87
C ASP A 268 -36.31 -26.60 -10.14
N ALA A 269 -36.56 -26.27 -8.86
CA ALA A 269 -37.62 -26.89 -8.06
C ALA A 269 -39.02 -26.69 -8.66
N HIS A 270 -39.26 -25.55 -9.30
CA HIS A 270 -40.56 -25.21 -9.88
C HIS A 270 -40.73 -25.63 -11.35
N ARG A 271 -39.78 -26.41 -11.91
CA ARG A 271 -39.84 -26.99 -13.28
C ARG A 271 -40.33 -26.00 -14.33
N ILE A 272 -39.77 -24.81 -14.33
CA ILE A 272 -40.32 -23.67 -15.08
C ILE A 272 -40.30 -23.90 -16.59
N ALA A 273 -39.39 -24.75 -17.08
CA ALA A 273 -39.40 -25.29 -18.44
C ALA A 273 -40.77 -25.88 -18.83
N GLU A 274 -41.38 -26.68 -17.96
CA GLU A 274 -42.66 -27.34 -18.21
C GLU A 274 -43.82 -26.32 -18.20
N ALA A 275 -43.77 -25.34 -17.30
CA ALA A 275 -44.77 -24.27 -17.22
C ALA A 275 -44.72 -23.35 -18.43
N VAL A 276 -43.52 -22.97 -18.90
CA VAL A 276 -43.32 -22.15 -20.10
C VAL A 276 -43.74 -22.91 -21.36
N ALA A 277 -43.44 -24.22 -21.45
CA ALA A 277 -43.86 -25.05 -22.58
C ALA A 277 -45.39 -25.17 -22.70
N ARG A 278 -46.12 -25.18 -21.57
CA ARG A 278 -47.59 -25.20 -21.56
C ARG A 278 -48.22 -23.90 -22.03
N LEU A 279 -47.54 -22.76 -21.84
CA LEU A 279 -48.03 -21.43 -22.27
C LEU A 279 -47.81 -21.16 -23.77
N ARG A 280 -46.99 -21.95 -24.45
CA ARG A 280 -46.72 -21.84 -25.89
C ARG A 280 -47.66 -22.68 -26.77
N LYS A 281 -48.46 -23.58 -26.17
CA LYS A 281 -49.51 -24.35 -26.85
C LYS A 281 -50.83 -23.60 -26.80
#